data_AF-A0AA88X0X6-F1
#
_entry.id   AF-A0AA88X0X6-F1
#
_cell.length_a   1.000
_cell.length_b   1.000
_cell.length_c   1.000
_cell.angle_alpha   90.00
_cell.angle_beta   90.00
_cell.angle_gamma   90.00
#
_symmetry.space_group_name_H-M   'P 1'
#
loop_
_entity.id
_entity.type
_entity.pdbx_description
1 polymer ?
#
loop_
_entity_poly.entity_id
_entity_poly.type
_entity_poly.pdbx_seq_one_letter_code
_entity_poly.pdbx_strand_id
1 'polypeptide(L)'
;MLKERLGLVKDKELPVVDYRKYSRVRKWTLGLSGGKDQIAVIRASGSISRVRSPLSSPSSGIVAEQFIEKIQSVRDLKRYKAVIIRIDSPGGDALASDLMWREIKLLAASRPVIASMGDVAASGGYYMAMAAGAIVSENLTLTGSIGVVTGKFNLGKLYERIGFNKDIISRGKYSELTAADQRPFRPDEAELFAKSAQNAYKQFRDKAAYSRSMTVDEMEEFAQGRVWTGNDAASRGLVDAIGGLSRAVAIAKQKADIPQDRQVRLVELSRPSPSLPEVLTGIGSSLVGAENTLKALLQELTSSEGIQARMDGIMFQKLEGDIYANPILTLIKDYI
;
A
#
# COMPACT_ATOMS: atom_id res chain seq x y z
N MET A 1 -27.65 28.37 -14.00
CA MET A 1 -27.22 27.16 -14.75
C MET A 1 -27.87 25.86 -14.30
N LEU A 2 -27.58 25.28 -13.10
CA LEU A 2 -28.16 23.99 -12.69
C LEU A 2 -29.68 24.05 -12.46
N LYS A 3 -30.18 25.10 -11.79
CA LYS A 3 -31.62 25.34 -11.59
C LYS A 3 -32.38 25.46 -12.92
N GLU A 4 -31.83 26.22 -13.87
CA GLU A 4 -32.40 26.37 -15.22
C GLU A 4 -32.41 25.05 -16.00
N ARG A 5 -31.33 24.26 -15.95
CA ARG A 5 -31.27 22.92 -16.59
C ARG A 5 -32.28 21.93 -16.01
N LEU A 6 -32.69 22.12 -14.75
CA LEU A 6 -33.70 21.31 -14.07
C LEU A 6 -35.12 21.90 -14.17
N GLY A 7 -35.30 23.01 -14.90
CA GLY A 7 -36.60 23.68 -15.03
C GLY A 7 -37.13 24.28 -13.73
N LEU A 8 -36.26 24.59 -12.77
CA LEU A 8 -36.64 25.15 -11.48
C LEU A 8 -36.74 26.68 -11.54
N VAL A 9 -37.81 27.23 -10.96
CA VAL A 9 -37.97 28.68 -10.74
C VAL A 9 -36.79 29.19 -9.90
N LYS A 10 -36.26 30.39 -10.22
CA LYS A 10 -35.02 30.96 -9.62
C LYS A 10 -34.98 30.88 -8.08
N ASP A 11 -36.13 31.05 -7.44
CA ASP A 11 -36.27 31.11 -5.99
C ASP A 11 -36.46 29.75 -5.30
N LYS A 12 -36.65 28.65 -6.05
CA LYS A 12 -36.70 27.30 -5.47
C LYS A 12 -35.31 26.77 -5.16
N GLU A 13 -35.15 26.14 -4.01
CA GLU A 13 -33.93 25.41 -3.66
C GLU A 13 -33.68 24.23 -4.60
N LEU A 14 -32.41 23.91 -4.81
CA LEU A 14 -32.02 22.74 -5.60
C LEU A 14 -32.33 21.46 -4.82
N PRO A 15 -33.01 20.47 -5.42
CA PRO A 15 -33.14 19.17 -4.80
C PRO A 15 -31.77 18.50 -4.75
N VAL A 16 -31.18 18.45 -3.56
CA VAL A 16 -29.90 17.79 -3.31
C VAL A 16 -30.11 16.51 -2.50
N VAL A 17 -29.30 15.51 -2.79
CA VAL A 17 -29.25 14.27 -2.01
C VAL A 17 -27.84 14.11 -1.46
N ASP A 18 -27.74 13.85 -0.16
CA ASP A 18 -26.47 13.56 0.47
C ASP A 18 -25.86 12.26 -0.10
N TYR A 19 -24.54 12.23 -0.24
CA TYR A 19 -23.81 11.07 -0.77
C TYR A 19 -24.06 9.81 0.06
N ARG A 20 -24.15 9.90 1.40
CA ARG A 20 -24.42 8.72 2.24
C ARG A 20 -25.82 8.19 1.97
N LYS A 21 -26.81 9.08 1.79
CA LYS A 21 -28.17 8.68 1.40
C LYS A 21 -28.18 8.03 0.02
N TYR A 22 -27.48 8.61 -0.95
CA TYR A 22 -27.36 8.08 -2.31
C TYR A 22 -26.68 6.70 -2.35
N SER A 23 -25.55 6.54 -1.64
CA SER A 23 -24.77 5.30 -1.62
C SER A 23 -25.49 4.10 -0.98
N ARG A 24 -26.52 4.34 -0.15
CA ARG A 24 -27.35 3.29 0.48
C ARG A 24 -28.42 2.74 -0.46
N VAL A 25 -28.68 3.39 -1.61
CA VAL A 25 -29.65 2.90 -2.58
C VAL A 25 -29.19 1.53 -3.09
N ARG A 26 -30.02 0.52 -2.90
CA ARG A 26 -29.68 -0.85 -3.27
C ARG A 26 -29.65 -0.96 -4.80
N LYS A 27 -28.56 -1.47 -5.36
CA LYS A 27 -28.36 -1.54 -6.83
C LYS A 27 -29.54 -2.15 -7.60
N TRP A 28 -30.23 -3.15 -7.03
CA TRP A 28 -31.39 -3.78 -7.68
C TRP A 28 -32.59 -2.84 -7.84
N THR A 29 -32.77 -1.82 -6.99
CA THR A 29 -33.87 -0.84 -7.13
C THR A 29 -33.69 0.06 -8.34
N LEU A 30 -32.48 0.08 -8.91
CA LEU A 30 -32.11 0.83 -10.10
C LEU A 30 -31.95 -0.07 -11.34
N GLY A 31 -32.33 -1.36 -11.24
CA GLY A 31 -32.06 -2.33 -12.30
C GLY A 31 -30.58 -2.66 -12.51
N LEU A 32 -29.71 -2.27 -11.56
CA LEU A 32 -28.25 -2.47 -11.62
C LEU A 32 -27.81 -3.75 -10.89
N SER A 33 -28.65 -4.79 -10.91
CA SER A 33 -28.35 -6.11 -10.29
C SER A 33 -27.20 -6.87 -10.97
N GLY A 34 -26.70 -6.35 -12.10
CA GLY A 34 -25.57 -6.88 -12.88
C GLY A 34 -25.93 -8.15 -13.65
N GLY A 35 -24.98 -8.65 -14.43
CA GLY A 35 -25.15 -9.90 -15.17
C GLY A 35 -24.92 -11.17 -14.36
N LYS A 36 -25.20 -12.32 -14.98
CA LYS A 36 -24.91 -13.65 -14.42
C LYS A 36 -23.41 -13.89 -14.25
N ASP A 37 -22.60 -13.42 -15.20
CA ASP A 37 -21.15 -13.57 -15.16
C ASP A 37 -20.52 -12.63 -14.12
N GLN A 38 -19.59 -13.17 -13.34
CA GLN A 38 -18.93 -12.45 -12.26
C GLN A 38 -17.46 -12.20 -12.58
N ILE A 39 -17.00 -10.98 -12.32
CA ILE A 39 -15.58 -10.61 -12.36
C ILE A 39 -15.18 -10.22 -10.94
N ALA A 40 -14.18 -10.89 -10.39
CA ALA A 40 -13.66 -10.54 -9.07
C ALA A 40 -12.79 -9.29 -9.17
N VAL A 41 -12.94 -8.37 -8.21
CA VAL A 41 -12.08 -7.20 -8.07
C VAL A 41 -11.36 -7.29 -6.74
N ILE A 42 -10.04 -7.40 -6.77
CA ILE A 42 -9.17 -7.46 -5.59
C ILE A 42 -8.43 -6.13 -5.50
N ARG A 43 -8.61 -5.39 -4.41
CA ARG A 43 -7.86 -4.15 -4.16
C ARG A 43 -6.56 -4.43 -3.42
N ALA A 44 -5.49 -3.82 -3.89
CA ALA A 44 -4.18 -3.79 -3.27
C ALA A 44 -3.77 -2.32 -3.14
N SER A 45 -3.91 -1.73 -1.95
CA SER A 45 -3.67 -0.30 -1.73
C SER A 45 -2.75 -0.06 -0.53
N GLY A 46 -1.81 0.87 -0.69
CA GLY A 46 -0.80 1.25 0.30
C GLY A 46 0.50 0.43 0.20
N SER A 47 1.41 0.64 1.14
CA SER A 47 2.73 -0.01 1.17
C SER A 47 2.61 -1.52 1.36
N ILE A 48 3.54 -2.28 0.78
CA ILE A 48 3.58 -3.73 0.85
C ILE A 48 4.42 -4.17 2.06
N SER A 49 3.84 -4.97 2.94
CA SER A 49 4.53 -5.65 4.03
C SER A 49 4.33 -7.17 3.93
N ARG A 50 5.28 -7.92 4.50
CA ARG A 50 5.20 -9.38 4.54
C ARG A 50 4.13 -9.86 5.51
N VAL A 51 4.21 -9.35 6.74
CA VAL A 51 3.33 -9.68 7.86
C VAL A 51 2.62 -8.43 8.37
N ARG A 52 1.48 -8.63 9.04
CA ARG A 52 0.82 -7.55 9.77
C ARG A 52 1.70 -7.14 10.94
N SER A 53 2.10 -5.88 11.02
CA SER A 53 2.76 -5.36 12.22
C SER A 53 1.73 -5.19 13.34
N PRO A 54 2.04 -5.59 14.59
CA PRO A 54 1.14 -5.41 15.74
C PRO A 54 0.74 -3.95 15.98
N LEU A 55 1.59 -3.01 15.58
CA LEU A 55 1.38 -1.55 15.67
C LEU A 55 0.70 -0.96 14.43
N SER A 56 0.47 -1.74 13.38
CA SER A 56 -0.19 -1.24 12.17
C SER A 56 -1.70 -1.23 12.35
N SER A 57 -2.32 -0.08 12.09
CA SER A 57 -3.77 0.03 12.01
C SER A 57 -4.34 -1.01 11.02
N PRO A 58 -5.53 -1.58 11.26
CA PRO A 58 -6.15 -2.59 10.39
C PRO A 58 -6.26 -2.22 8.91
N SER A 59 -6.16 -0.91 8.59
CA SER A 59 -6.23 -0.32 7.26
C SER A 59 -4.88 0.00 6.60
N SER A 60 -3.74 -0.29 7.25
CA SER A 60 -2.42 0.11 6.76
C SER A 60 -1.87 -0.89 5.74
N GLY A 61 -2.06 -0.59 4.45
CA GLY A 61 -1.31 -1.20 3.36
C GLY A 61 -1.74 -2.60 2.91
N ILE A 62 -0.86 -3.21 2.11
CA ILE A 62 -1.00 -4.55 1.54
C ILE A 62 -0.19 -5.51 2.42
N VAL A 63 -0.86 -6.43 3.10
CA VAL A 63 -0.21 -7.54 3.81
C VAL A 63 -0.17 -8.75 2.88
N ALA A 64 1.03 -9.20 2.51
CA ALA A 64 1.21 -10.23 1.50
C ALA A 64 0.54 -11.56 1.85
N GLU A 65 0.62 -12.02 3.11
CA GLU A 65 -0.06 -13.26 3.55
C GLU A 65 -1.57 -13.23 3.24
N GLN A 66 -2.26 -12.17 3.67
CA GLN A 66 -3.70 -12.01 3.45
C GLN A 66 -4.05 -11.83 1.97
N PHE A 67 -3.18 -11.17 1.21
CA PHE A 67 -3.37 -11.01 -0.24
C PHE A 67 -3.21 -12.36 -0.96
N ILE A 68 -2.20 -13.13 -0.59
CA ILE A 68 -1.92 -14.47 -1.14
C ILE A 68 -3.09 -15.42 -0.85
N GLU A 69 -3.55 -15.50 0.41
CA GLU A 69 -4.70 -16.32 0.80
C GLU A 69 -5.96 -15.96 -0.02
N LYS A 70 -6.17 -14.67 -0.28
CA LYS A 70 -7.28 -14.18 -1.10
C LYS A 70 -7.12 -14.60 -2.56
N ILE A 71 -5.92 -14.50 -3.14
CA ILE A 71 -5.64 -14.97 -4.51
C ILE A 71 -5.86 -16.48 -4.64
N GLN A 72 -5.40 -17.27 -3.66
CA GLN A 72 -5.60 -18.71 -3.60
C GLN A 72 -7.10 -19.06 -3.53
N SER A 73 -7.84 -18.41 -2.62
CA SER A 73 -9.30 -18.58 -2.51
C SER A 73 -10.03 -18.27 -3.82
N VAL A 74 -9.61 -17.22 -4.54
CA VAL A 74 -10.19 -16.85 -5.83
C VAL A 74 -9.86 -17.88 -6.91
N ARG A 75 -8.64 -18.42 -6.90
CA ARG A 75 -8.19 -19.46 -7.82
C ARG A 75 -9.03 -20.74 -7.69
N ASP A 76 -9.48 -21.08 -6.48
CA ASP A 76 -10.29 -22.27 -6.23
C ASP A 76 -11.78 -22.05 -6.59
N LEU A 77 -12.25 -20.81 -6.56
CA LEU A 77 -13.63 -20.45 -6.92
C LEU A 77 -13.82 -20.34 -8.44
N LYS A 78 -14.51 -21.32 -9.04
CA LYS A 78 -14.87 -21.34 -10.47
C LYS A 78 -15.90 -20.29 -10.92
N ARG A 79 -16.53 -19.58 -9.97
CA ARG A 79 -17.61 -18.62 -10.26
C ARG A 79 -17.15 -17.35 -10.97
N TYR A 80 -15.87 -16.99 -10.84
CA TYR A 80 -15.33 -15.78 -11.45
C TYR A 80 -14.73 -16.07 -12.82
N LYS A 81 -15.25 -15.41 -13.85
CA LYS A 81 -14.80 -15.54 -15.24
C LYS A 81 -13.48 -14.83 -15.50
N ALA A 82 -13.22 -13.75 -14.77
CA ALA A 82 -11.97 -13.00 -14.81
C ALA A 82 -11.70 -12.34 -13.44
N VAL A 83 -10.47 -11.87 -13.24
CA VAL A 83 -10.04 -11.17 -12.03
C VAL A 83 -9.36 -9.86 -12.41
N ILE A 84 -9.72 -8.79 -11.71
CA ILE A 84 -9.05 -7.49 -11.79
C ILE A 84 -8.32 -7.25 -10.47
N ILE A 85 -7.02 -7.00 -10.54
CA ILE A 85 -6.22 -6.57 -9.39
C ILE A 85 -6.08 -5.05 -9.51
N ARG A 86 -6.79 -4.31 -8.64
CA ARG A 86 -6.74 -2.85 -8.59
C ARG A 86 -5.59 -2.45 -7.66
N ILE A 87 -4.50 -1.94 -8.23
CA ILE A 87 -3.23 -1.67 -7.54
C ILE A 87 -3.09 -0.17 -7.33
N ASP A 88 -2.86 0.23 -6.09
CA ASP A 88 -2.56 1.61 -5.69
C ASP A 88 -1.47 1.60 -4.60
N SER A 89 -0.24 1.33 -5.01
CA SER A 89 0.89 1.03 -4.12
C SER A 89 2.21 1.62 -4.60
N PRO A 90 2.99 2.26 -3.69
CA PRO A 90 4.35 2.70 -3.97
C PRO A 90 5.38 1.56 -3.92
N GLY A 91 4.97 0.33 -3.55
CA GLY A 91 5.87 -0.79 -3.32
C GLY A 91 6.07 -1.11 -1.83
N GLY A 92 7.19 -1.76 -1.50
CA GLY A 92 7.50 -2.19 -0.13
C GLY A 92 8.45 -3.39 -0.09
N ASP A 93 8.17 -4.36 0.78
CA ASP A 93 9.02 -5.54 0.96
C ASP A 93 9.19 -6.34 -0.35
N ALA A 94 10.44 -6.54 -0.75
CA ALA A 94 10.77 -7.17 -2.03
C ALA A 94 10.35 -8.65 -2.08
N LEU A 95 10.55 -9.40 -0.99
CA LEU A 95 10.16 -10.81 -0.92
C LEU A 95 8.63 -10.96 -0.93
N ALA A 96 7.92 -10.12 -0.17
CA ALA A 96 6.47 -10.07 -0.17
C ALA A 96 5.91 -9.80 -1.57
N SER A 97 6.52 -8.85 -2.30
CA SER A 97 6.16 -8.53 -3.68
C SER A 97 6.37 -9.73 -4.62
N ASP A 98 7.48 -10.46 -4.46
CA ASP A 98 7.77 -11.66 -5.24
C ASP A 98 6.79 -12.81 -4.97
N LEU A 99 6.49 -13.08 -3.70
CA LEU A 99 5.52 -14.10 -3.31
C LEU A 99 4.12 -13.80 -3.88
N MET A 100 3.70 -12.54 -3.84
CA MET A 100 2.45 -12.11 -4.48
C MET A 100 2.49 -12.25 -6.00
N TRP A 101 3.59 -11.88 -6.65
CA TRP A 101 3.77 -12.08 -8.10
C TRP A 101 3.62 -13.54 -8.50
N ARG A 102 4.23 -14.46 -7.75
CA ARG A 102 4.11 -15.90 -8.00
C ARG A 102 2.64 -16.35 -7.96
N GLU A 103 1.89 -15.95 -6.94
CA GLU A 103 0.48 -16.36 -6.80
C GLU A 103 -0.42 -15.72 -7.85
N ILE A 104 -0.16 -14.47 -8.24
CA ILE A 104 -0.86 -13.81 -9.35
C ILE A 104 -0.57 -14.53 -10.68
N LYS A 105 0.69 -14.94 -10.95
CA LYS A 105 1.04 -15.73 -12.14
C LYS A 105 0.32 -17.07 -12.16
N LEU A 106 0.25 -17.78 -11.03
CA LEU A 106 -0.49 -19.03 -10.92
C LEU A 106 -1.99 -18.84 -11.16
N LEU A 107 -2.58 -17.74 -10.66
CA LEU A 107 -3.96 -17.40 -10.96
C LEU A 107 -4.16 -17.10 -12.45
N ALA A 108 -3.25 -16.32 -13.06
CA ALA A 108 -3.28 -15.94 -14.47
C ALA A 108 -3.13 -17.13 -15.43
N ALA A 109 -2.49 -18.22 -15.00
CA ALA A 109 -2.43 -19.47 -15.75
C ALA A 109 -3.79 -20.19 -15.83
N SER A 110 -4.71 -19.91 -14.92
CA SER A 110 -6.02 -20.58 -14.84
C SER A 110 -7.17 -19.78 -15.44
N ARG A 111 -7.06 -18.45 -15.52
CA ARG A 111 -8.11 -17.53 -15.99
C ARG A 111 -7.54 -16.14 -16.29
N PRO A 112 -8.27 -15.28 -17.02
CA PRO A 112 -7.86 -13.90 -17.26
C PRO A 112 -7.66 -13.11 -15.96
N VAL A 113 -6.46 -12.54 -15.80
CA VAL A 113 -6.10 -11.60 -14.73
C VAL A 113 -5.62 -10.30 -15.34
N ILE A 114 -6.24 -9.19 -14.95
CA ILE A 114 -5.95 -7.85 -15.44
C ILE A 114 -5.47 -7.00 -14.25
N ALA A 115 -4.28 -6.41 -14.37
CA ALA A 115 -3.84 -5.37 -13.45
C ALA A 115 -4.45 -4.03 -13.87
N SER A 116 -5.07 -3.33 -12.93
CA SER A 116 -5.57 -1.97 -13.12
C SER A 116 -4.86 -1.07 -12.13
N MET A 117 -4.00 -0.19 -12.62
CA MET A 117 -3.25 0.73 -11.79
C MET A 117 -4.13 1.95 -11.44
N GLY A 118 -4.03 2.38 -10.18
CA GLY A 118 -4.62 3.60 -9.66
C GLY A 118 -3.66 4.78 -9.82
N ASP A 119 -3.50 5.56 -8.75
CA ASP A 119 -2.64 6.74 -8.77
C ASP A 119 -1.16 6.31 -8.79
N VAL A 120 -0.81 5.27 -8.03
CA VAL A 120 0.56 4.73 -7.98
C VAL A 120 0.56 3.22 -8.14
N ALA A 121 1.44 2.68 -8.98
CA ALA A 121 1.75 1.26 -9.06
C ALA A 121 3.23 1.09 -9.41
N ALA A 122 4.10 1.43 -8.47
CA ALA A 122 5.55 1.49 -8.65
C ALA A 122 6.27 0.45 -7.77
N SER A 123 7.49 0.07 -8.13
CA SER A 123 8.33 -0.89 -7.39
C SER A 123 7.56 -2.18 -7.12
N GLY A 124 7.37 -2.60 -5.87
CA GLY A 124 6.55 -3.78 -5.52
C GLY A 124 5.12 -3.77 -6.10
N GLY A 125 4.51 -2.59 -6.30
CA GLY A 125 3.23 -2.45 -6.99
C GLY A 125 3.31 -2.80 -8.48
N TYR A 126 4.38 -2.38 -9.17
CA TYR A 126 4.65 -2.81 -10.55
C TYR A 126 4.99 -4.29 -10.61
N TYR A 127 5.70 -4.80 -9.61
CA TYR A 127 6.01 -6.22 -9.45
C TYR A 127 4.72 -7.06 -9.42
N MET A 128 3.69 -6.64 -8.69
CA MET A 128 2.38 -7.29 -8.74
C MET A 128 1.73 -7.17 -10.12
N ALA A 129 1.78 -5.98 -10.72
CA ALA A 129 1.12 -5.72 -12.00
C ALA A 129 1.69 -6.57 -13.15
N MET A 130 3.02 -6.71 -13.22
CA MET A 130 3.69 -7.50 -14.26
C MET A 130 3.41 -9.01 -14.17
N ALA A 131 2.78 -9.48 -13.09
CA ALA A 131 2.29 -10.86 -13.02
C ALA A 131 0.99 -11.08 -13.81
N ALA A 132 0.23 -10.02 -14.10
CA ALA A 132 -1.05 -10.12 -14.80
C ALA A 132 -0.88 -10.36 -16.30
N GLY A 133 -1.93 -10.85 -16.96
CA GLY A 133 -1.96 -11.07 -18.40
C GLY A 133 -2.31 -9.84 -19.24
N ALA A 134 -2.64 -8.72 -18.59
CA ALA A 134 -2.70 -7.38 -19.15
C ALA A 134 -2.61 -6.34 -18.03
N ILE A 135 -2.00 -5.20 -18.33
CA ILE A 135 -1.79 -4.08 -17.43
C ILE A 135 -2.46 -2.84 -18.02
N VAL A 136 -3.30 -2.19 -17.23
CA VAL A 136 -4.00 -0.96 -17.57
C VAL A 136 -3.61 0.13 -16.60
N SER A 137 -3.26 1.32 -17.09
CA SER A 137 -2.96 2.48 -16.25
C SER A 137 -3.67 3.73 -16.76
N GLU A 138 -3.96 4.68 -15.87
CA GLU A 138 -4.36 6.02 -16.31
C GLU A 138 -3.15 6.76 -16.89
N ASN A 139 -3.38 7.85 -17.62
CA ASN A 139 -2.30 8.63 -18.24
C ASN A 139 -1.26 9.12 -17.22
N LEU A 140 -1.72 9.52 -16.03
CA LEU A 140 -0.89 10.13 -14.98
C LEU A 140 -0.55 9.17 -13.84
N THR A 141 -0.90 7.88 -13.96
CA THR A 141 -0.45 6.87 -12.99
C THR A 141 1.08 6.91 -12.87
N LEU A 142 1.61 6.90 -11.66
CA LEU A 142 3.04 6.74 -11.42
C LEU A 142 3.38 5.25 -11.33
N THR A 143 4.20 4.75 -12.25
CA THR A 143 4.55 3.34 -12.34
C THR A 143 6.03 3.11 -12.68
N GLY A 144 6.41 1.88 -13.00
CA GLY A 144 7.81 1.48 -13.13
C GLY A 144 8.46 1.40 -11.76
N SER A 145 9.51 2.20 -11.54
CA SER A 145 10.41 2.09 -10.38
C SER A 145 10.93 0.66 -10.23
N ILE A 146 11.34 0.07 -11.36
CA ILE A 146 11.95 -1.26 -11.41
C ILE A 146 13.37 -1.09 -10.89
N GLY A 147 13.52 -1.24 -9.58
CA GLY A 147 14.71 -0.92 -8.83
C GLY A 147 14.62 -1.43 -7.40
N VAL A 148 15.76 -1.53 -6.73
CA VAL A 148 15.86 -1.96 -5.33
C VAL A 148 16.68 -0.94 -4.57
N VAL A 149 16.15 -0.48 -3.44
CA VAL A 149 16.85 0.33 -2.46
C VAL A 149 16.86 -0.40 -1.12
N THR A 150 18.01 -0.41 -0.45
CA THR A 150 18.18 -1.04 0.86
C THR A 150 19.27 -0.33 1.64
N GLY A 151 19.26 -0.43 2.96
CA GLY A 151 20.24 0.23 3.83
C GLY A 151 20.02 -0.10 5.29
N LYS A 152 20.93 0.39 6.13
CA LYS A 152 20.79 0.40 7.59
C LYS A 152 21.09 1.79 8.13
N PHE A 153 20.51 2.13 9.27
CA PHE A 153 20.89 3.34 9.99
C PHE A 153 22.25 3.15 10.66
N ASN A 154 23.06 4.20 10.64
CA ASN A 154 24.26 4.31 11.46
C ASN A 154 24.03 5.39 12.51
N LEU A 155 23.79 4.96 13.74
CA LEU A 155 23.48 5.76 14.91
C LEU A 155 24.70 6.02 15.80
N GLY A 156 25.91 5.63 15.39
CA GLY A 156 27.12 5.78 16.23
C GLY A 156 27.33 7.21 16.75
N LYS A 157 27.18 8.22 15.89
CA LYS A 157 27.29 9.64 16.30
C LYS A 157 26.16 10.10 17.21
N LEU A 158 24.97 9.50 17.08
CA LEU A 158 23.85 9.79 17.98
C LEU A 158 24.15 9.25 19.37
N TYR A 159 24.60 8.00 19.44
CA TYR A 159 24.96 7.30 20.68
C TYR A 159 26.08 8.02 21.43
N GLU A 160 27.11 8.47 20.73
CA GLU A 160 28.19 9.30 21.29
C GLU A 160 27.65 10.58 21.95
N ARG A 161 26.73 11.30 21.29
CA ARG A 161 26.17 12.56 21.80
C ARG A 161 25.32 12.41 23.06
N ILE A 162 24.66 11.27 23.22
CA ILE A 162 23.77 11.01 24.36
C ILE A 162 24.45 10.18 25.45
N GLY A 163 25.75 9.88 25.31
CA GLY A 163 26.49 9.04 26.25
C GLY A 163 26.00 7.59 26.30
N PHE A 164 25.34 7.09 25.25
CA PHE A 164 24.86 5.72 25.17
C PHE A 164 25.94 4.81 24.58
N ASN A 165 26.33 3.78 25.31
CA ASN A 165 27.30 2.78 24.85
C ASN A 165 26.59 1.47 24.53
N LYS A 166 26.92 0.87 23.38
CA LYS A 166 26.32 -0.38 22.91
C LYS A 166 27.42 -1.38 22.55
N ASP A 167 27.59 -2.38 23.41
CA ASP A 167 28.43 -3.55 23.14
C ASP A 167 27.59 -4.71 22.63
N ILE A 168 28.09 -5.41 21.61
CA ILE A 168 27.42 -6.57 21.02
C ILE A 168 28.33 -7.78 21.20
N ILE A 169 27.84 -8.80 21.91
CA ILE A 169 28.47 -10.12 21.95
C ILE A 169 27.75 -10.98 20.91
N SER A 170 28.47 -11.37 19.86
CA SER A 170 27.88 -12.13 18.76
C SER A 170 28.73 -13.34 18.37
N ARG A 171 28.09 -14.33 17.73
CA ARG A 171 28.75 -15.52 17.20
C ARG A 171 28.44 -15.65 15.70
N GLY A 172 29.49 -15.69 14.89
CA GLY A 172 29.41 -15.80 13.44
C GLY A 172 29.94 -14.55 12.73
N LYS A 173 30.51 -14.72 11.54
CA LYS A 173 31.16 -13.61 10.82
C LYS A 173 30.18 -12.48 10.48
N TYR A 174 28.94 -12.79 10.12
CA TYR A 174 27.95 -11.81 9.64
C TYR A 174 26.75 -11.61 10.59
N SER A 175 26.83 -12.07 11.85
CA SER A 175 25.75 -11.94 12.83
C SER A 175 25.36 -10.49 13.14
N GLU A 176 26.28 -9.57 12.93
CA GLU A 176 26.10 -8.14 13.20
C GLU A 176 25.62 -7.32 11.99
N LEU A 177 25.49 -7.95 10.81
CA LEU A 177 25.28 -7.25 9.55
C LEU A 177 24.17 -6.19 9.64
N THR A 178 23.01 -6.57 10.19
CA THR A 178 21.86 -5.69 10.40
C THR A 178 21.64 -5.28 11.87
N ALA A 179 22.36 -5.88 12.82
CA ALA A 179 22.18 -5.63 14.26
C ALA A 179 23.09 -4.51 14.79
N ALA A 180 24.26 -4.32 14.18
CA ALA A 180 25.19 -3.26 14.53
C ALA A 180 24.81 -1.95 13.83
N ASP A 181 24.00 -1.14 14.49
CA ASP A 181 23.62 0.22 14.08
C ASP A 181 24.58 1.29 14.61
N GLN A 182 25.48 0.97 15.55
CA GLN A 182 26.45 1.91 16.11
C GLN A 182 27.67 2.19 15.22
N ARG A 183 27.80 1.48 14.08
CA ARG A 183 28.95 1.58 13.17
C ARG A 183 28.54 1.37 11.70
N PRO A 184 29.35 1.84 10.73
CA PRO A 184 29.15 1.45 9.33
C PRO A 184 29.34 -0.06 9.13
N PHE A 185 28.96 -0.54 7.95
CA PHE A 185 29.34 -1.90 7.52
C PHE A 185 30.86 -2.03 7.49
N ARG A 186 31.37 -3.19 7.92
CA ARG A 186 32.74 -3.59 7.59
C ARG A 186 32.86 -3.82 6.08
N PRO A 187 34.06 -3.78 5.48
CA PRO A 187 34.22 -3.95 4.04
C PRO A 187 33.57 -5.24 3.49
N ASP A 188 33.73 -6.36 4.20
CA ASP A 188 33.17 -7.66 3.83
C ASP A 188 31.63 -7.73 4.00
N GLU A 189 31.10 -7.07 5.03
CA GLU A 189 29.66 -6.89 5.23
C GLU A 189 29.05 -6.03 4.11
N ALA A 190 29.73 -4.94 3.73
CA ALA A 190 29.27 -4.04 2.69
C ALA A 190 29.21 -4.73 1.32
N GLU A 191 30.24 -5.50 0.97
CA GLU A 191 30.26 -6.30 -0.26
C GLU A 191 29.11 -7.31 -0.30
N LEU A 192 28.90 -8.05 0.80
CA LEU A 192 27.81 -9.02 0.91
C LEU A 192 26.43 -8.33 0.76
N PHE A 193 26.24 -7.19 1.42
CA PHE A 193 24.99 -6.44 1.38
C PHE A 193 24.72 -5.87 -0.03
N ALA A 194 25.74 -5.33 -0.69
CA ALA A 194 25.65 -4.85 -2.07
C ALA A 194 25.32 -5.98 -3.05
N LYS A 195 25.96 -7.15 -2.90
CA LYS A 195 25.67 -8.32 -3.73
C LYS A 195 24.23 -8.82 -3.55
N SER A 196 23.71 -8.78 -2.33
CA SER A 196 22.30 -9.09 -2.05
C SER A 196 21.34 -8.12 -2.78
N ALA A 197 21.61 -6.81 -2.71
CA ALA A 197 20.81 -5.80 -3.42
C ALA A 197 20.87 -5.99 -4.94
N GLN A 198 22.06 -6.27 -5.48
CA GLN A 198 22.26 -6.53 -6.91
C GLN A 198 21.51 -7.77 -7.39
N ASN A 199 21.47 -8.82 -6.58
CA ASN A 199 20.71 -10.04 -6.88
C ASN A 199 19.21 -9.76 -6.88
N ALA A 200 18.70 -9.02 -5.91
CA ALA A 200 17.30 -8.63 -5.87
C ALA A 200 16.90 -7.77 -7.09
N TYR A 201 17.76 -6.83 -7.49
CA TYR A 201 17.54 -6.02 -8.70
C TYR A 201 17.49 -6.88 -9.96
N LYS A 202 18.48 -7.77 -10.16
CA LYS A 202 18.52 -8.69 -11.31
C LYS A 202 17.22 -9.51 -11.39
N GLN A 203 16.80 -10.12 -10.29
CA GLN A 203 15.57 -10.90 -10.27
C GLN A 203 14.32 -10.08 -10.64
N PHE A 204 14.21 -8.84 -10.15
CA PHE A 204 13.08 -7.98 -10.48
C PHE A 204 13.10 -7.59 -11.96
N ARG A 205 14.22 -7.06 -12.45
CA ARG A 205 14.40 -6.67 -13.86
C ARG A 205 14.16 -7.85 -14.81
N ASP A 206 14.73 -9.01 -14.53
CA ASP A 206 14.63 -10.18 -15.41
C ASP A 206 13.18 -10.69 -15.47
N LYS A 207 12.44 -10.67 -14.35
CA LYS A 207 11.00 -10.96 -14.34
C LYS A 207 10.19 -9.91 -15.08
N ALA A 208 10.53 -8.63 -14.97
CA ALA A 208 9.89 -7.58 -15.75
C ALA A 208 10.11 -7.80 -17.24
N ALA A 209 11.36 -8.05 -17.67
CA ALA A 209 11.72 -8.35 -19.05
C ALA A 209 10.90 -9.55 -19.57
N TYR A 210 10.90 -10.65 -18.83
CA TYR A 210 10.10 -11.84 -19.13
C TYR A 210 8.60 -11.53 -19.27
N SER A 211 8.02 -10.82 -18.30
CA SER A 211 6.59 -10.49 -18.30
C SER A 211 6.18 -9.54 -19.42
N ARG A 212 7.09 -8.69 -19.88
CA ARG A 212 6.85 -7.71 -20.95
C ARG A 212 7.33 -8.20 -22.32
N SER A 213 7.80 -9.44 -22.41
CA SER A 213 8.34 -10.04 -23.64
C SER A 213 9.46 -9.19 -24.26
N MET A 214 10.31 -8.63 -23.41
CA MET A 214 11.48 -7.82 -23.78
C MET A 214 12.76 -8.56 -23.42
N THR A 215 13.85 -8.21 -24.08
CA THR A 215 15.18 -8.64 -23.63
C THR A 215 15.54 -7.95 -22.31
N VAL A 216 16.49 -8.54 -21.59
CA VAL A 216 17.00 -7.98 -20.35
C VAL A 216 17.65 -6.61 -20.60
N ASP A 217 18.33 -6.45 -21.74
CA ASP A 217 19.02 -5.21 -22.10
C ASP A 217 18.03 -4.08 -22.42
N GLU A 218 16.96 -4.36 -23.18
CA GLU A 218 15.87 -3.39 -23.40
C GLU A 218 15.20 -3.00 -22.07
N MET A 219 14.95 -3.97 -21.18
CA MET A 219 14.35 -3.69 -19.88
C MET A 219 15.27 -2.82 -19.00
N GLU A 220 16.59 -3.00 -19.08
CA GLU A 220 17.56 -2.19 -18.33
C GLU A 220 17.45 -0.69 -18.66
N GLU A 221 17.14 -0.33 -19.91
CA GLU A 221 16.94 1.06 -20.32
C GLU A 221 15.76 1.73 -19.61
N PHE A 222 14.73 0.96 -19.25
CA PHE A 222 13.53 1.47 -18.58
C PHE A 222 13.51 1.19 -17.07
N ALA A 223 14.46 0.40 -16.57
CA ALA A 223 14.60 0.04 -15.17
C ALA A 223 15.44 1.07 -14.39
N GLN A 224 16.40 0.60 -13.57
CA GLN A 224 17.29 1.45 -12.76
C GLN A 224 16.55 2.37 -11.77
N GLY A 225 15.38 1.93 -11.30
CA GLY A 225 14.56 2.68 -10.34
C GLY A 225 13.85 3.90 -10.93
N ARG A 226 13.85 4.11 -12.26
CA ARG A 226 13.15 5.22 -12.91
C ARG A 226 11.64 5.08 -12.75
N VAL A 227 10.98 6.18 -12.39
CA VAL A 227 9.52 6.28 -12.34
C VAL A 227 9.01 6.81 -13.68
N TRP A 228 7.94 6.22 -14.18
CA TRP A 228 7.29 6.61 -15.43
C TRP A 228 5.85 7.02 -15.17
N THR A 229 5.36 8.01 -15.94
CA THR A 229 3.92 8.23 -16.05
C THR A 229 3.28 7.05 -16.80
N GLY A 230 1.97 6.84 -16.65
CA GLY A 230 1.27 5.76 -17.35
C GLY A 230 1.38 5.89 -18.87
N ASN A 231 1.31 7.11 -19.39
CA ASN A 231 1.52 7.38 -20.82
C ASN A 231 2.95 7.03 -21.27
N ASP A 232 3.96 7.43 -20.49
CA ASP A 232 5.35 7.06 -20.76
C ASP A 232 5.58 5.55 -20.70
N ALA A 233 4.99 4.90 -19.69
CA ALA A 233 5.08 3.46 -19.49
C ALA A 233 4.43 2.69 -20.65
N ALA A 234 3.30 3.16 -21.18
CA ALA A 234 2.65 2.57 -22.35
C ALA A 234 3.53 2.67 -23.61
N SER A 235 4.14 3.85 -23.87
CA SER A 235 5.04 4.03 -25.02
C SER A 235 6.30 3.14 -24.96
N ARG A 236 6.68 2.71 -23.75
CA ARG A 236 7.83 1.83 -23.48
C ARG A 236 7.44 0.36 -23.34
N GLY A 237 6.17 0.01 -23.55
CA GLY A 237 5.66 -1.35 -23.41
C GLY A 237 5.62 -1.88 -21.97
N LEU A 238 5.76 -1.03 -20.95
CA LEU A 238 5.61 -1.41 -19.54
C LEU A 238 4.13 -1.57 -19.13
N VAL A 239 3.20 -0.99 -19.90
CA VAL A 239 1.75 -1.06 -19.73
C VAL A 239 1.11 -1.41 -21.08
N ASP A 240 -0.01 -2.16 -21.08
CA ASP A 240 -0.68 -2.63 -22.30
C ASP A 240 -1.76 -1.67 -22.81
N ALA A 241 -2.41 -0.92 -21.92
CA ALA A 241 -3.45 0.03 -22.31
C ALA A 241 -3.59 1.21 -21.36
N ILE A 242 -3.94 2.35 -21.92
CA ILE A 242 -4.35 3.54 -21.16
C ILE A 242 -5.84 3.46 -20.81
N GLY A 243 -6.17 3.75 -19.55
CA GLY A 243 -7.51 3.93 -19.02
C GLY A 243 -7.64 3.49 -17.56
N GLY A 244 -8.88 3.50 -17.07
CA GLY A 244 -9.18 3.14 -15.69
C GLY A 244 -9.76 1.74 -15.52
N LEU A 245 -10.46 1.57 -14.40
CA LEU A 245 -11.17 0.33 -14.06
C LEU A 245 -12.14 -0.11 -15.16
N SER A 246 -12.83 0.82 -15.82
CA SER A 246 -13.75 0.52 -16.92
C SER A 246 -13.04 -0.14 -18.10
N ARG A 247 -11.82 0.31 -18.43
CA ARG A 247 -11.00 -0.29 -19.48
C ARG A 247 -10.49 -1.67 -19.06
N ALA A 248 -10.10 -1.83 -17.81
CA ALA A 248 -9.74 -3.14 -17.25
C ALA A 248 -10.91 -4.14 -17.31
N VAL A 249 -12.15 -3.70 -17.03
CA VAL A 249 -13.36 -4.53 -17.18
C VAL A 249 -13.59 -4.92 -18.63
N ALA A 250 -13.45 -3.99 -19.58
CA ALA A 250 -13.61 -4.29 -21.00
C ALA A 250 -12.60 -5.37 -21.48
N ILE A 251 -11.33 -5.24 -21.08
CA ILE A 251 -10.28 -6.23 -21.39
C ILE A 251 -10.56 -7.57 -20.69
N ALA A 252 -11.02 -7.53 -19.43
CA ALA A 252 -11.40 -8.73 -18.69
C ALA A 252 -12.55 -9.48 -19.37
N LYS A 253 -13.56 -8.76 -19.86
CA LYS A 253 -14.66 -9.34 -20.65
C LYS A 253 -14.16 -9.94 -21.96
N GLN A 254 -13.30 -9.23 -22.68
CA GLN A 254 -12.73 -9.71 -23.93
C GLN A 254 -11.94 -11.00 -23.73
N LYS A 255 -11.03 -11.04 -22.74
CA LYS A 255 -10.21 -12.23 -22.45
C LYS A 255 -11.00 -13.41 -21.88
N ALA A 256 -12.22 -13.17 -21.39
CA ALA A 256 -13.10 -14.20 -20.83
C ALA A 256 -14.25 -14.59 -21.77
N ASP A 257 -14.20 -14.19 -23.05
CA ASP A 257 -15.25 -14.42 -24.06
C ASP A 257 -16.64 -13.94 -23.62
N ILE A 258 -16.71 -12.81 -22.93
CA ILE A 258 -17.97 -12.15 -22.55
C ILE A 258 -18.25 -11.00 -23.54
N PRO A 259 -19.41 -10.98 -24.22
CA PRO A 259 -19.78 -9.88 -25.12
C PRO A 259 -19.72 -8.50 -24.45
N GLN A 260 -19.24 -7.48 -25.17
CA GLN A 260 -18.95 -6.16 -24.60
C GLN A 260 -20.20 -5.36 -24.17
N ASP A 261 -21.35 -5.66 -24.76
CA ASP A 261 -22.67 -5.14 -24.38
C ASP A 261 -23.29 -5.88 -23.17
N ARG A 262 -22.87 -7.13 -22.92
CA ARG A 262 -23.40 -7.93 -21.82
C ARG A 262 -23.03 -7.36 -20.45
N GLN A 263 -24.02 -7.16 -19.58
CA GLN A 263 -23.74 -6.75 -18.22
C GLN A 263 -22.98 -7.86 -17.46
N VAL A 264 -22.08 -7.45 -16.56
CA VAL A 264 -21.34 -8.34 -15.65
C VAL A 264 -21.51 -7.84 -14.23
N ARG A 265 -21.38 -8.74 -13.25
CA ARG A 265 -21.36 -8.37 -11.84
C ARG A 265 -19.91 -8.25 -11.37
N LEU A 266 -19.49 -7.05 -11.01
CA LEU A 266 -18.22 -6.83 -10.32
C LEU A 266 -18.38 -7.21 -8.86
N VAL A 267 -17.65 -8.24 -8.42
CA VAL A 267 -17.65 -8.71 -7.04
C VAL A 267 -16.36 -8.20 -6.41
N GLU A 268 -16.47 -7.11 -5.65
CA GLU A 268 -15.33 -6.59 -4.90
C GLU A 268 -15.05 -7.49 -3.71
N LEU A 269 -13.86 -8.07 -3.70
CA LEU A 269 -13.35 -8.87 -2.59
C LEU A 269 -12.64 -7.93 -1.64
N SER A 270 -13.46 -7.11 -0.99
CA SER A 270 -13.04 -6.27 0.13
C SER A 270 -12.47 -7.14 1.25
N ARG A 271 -11.84 -6.49 2.24
CA ARG A 271 -11.20 -7.10 3.42
C ARG A 271 -11.99 -8.31 3.97
N PRO A 272 -11.33 -9.29 4.64
CA PRO A 272 -12.06 -10.13 5.57
C PRO A 272 -13.00 -9.23 6.37
N SER A 273 -14.28 -9.58 6.43
CA SER A 273 -15.22 -8.90 7.32
C SER A 273 -14.51 -8.74 8.66
N PRO A 274 -14.44 -7.52 9.24
CA PRO A 274 -13.77 -7.36 10.52
C PRO A 274 -14.37 -8.40 11.47
N SER A 275 -13.50 -9.18 12.09
CA SER A 275 -13.94 -10.22 13.01
C SER A 275 -14.77 -9.56 14.13
N LEU A 276 -15.73 -10.27 14.73
CA LEU A 276 -16.49 -9.73 15.87
C LEU A 276 -15.57 -9.11 16.96
N PRO A 277 -14.39 -9.68 17.27
CA PRO A 277 -13.38 -9.01 18.10
C PRO A 277 -12.89 -7.66 17.58
N GLU A 278 -12.61 -7.51 16.27
CA GLU A 278 -12.21 -6.23 15.64
C GLU A 278 -13.33 -5.19 15.66
N VAL A 279 -14.60 -5.63 15.55
CA VAL A 279 -15.76 -4.74 15.66
C VAL A 279 -15.98 -4.30 17.11
N LEU A 280 -15.88 -5.22 18.08
CA LEU A 280 -16.04 -4.91 19.50
C LEU A 280 -14.91 -4.00 20.02
N THR A 281 -13.67 -4.22 19.57
CA THR A 281 -12.53 -3.33 19.86
C THR A 281 -12.62 -2.00 19.10
N GLY A 282 -13.18 -2.00 17.89
CA GLY A 282 -13.43 -0.80 17.08
C GLY A 282 -14.55 0.11 17.59
N ILE A 283 -15.62 -0.46 18.16
CA ILE A 283 -16.74 0.32 18.76
C ILE A 283 -16.34 0.87 20.13
N GLY A 284 -15.44 0.21 20.86
CA GLY A 284 -14.86 0.73 22.11
C GLY A 284 -13.79 1.82 21.92
N SER A 285 -13.25 1.99 20.71
CA SER A 285 -12.11 2.90 20.45
C SER A 285 -12.47 4.21 19.77
N SER A 286 -13.71 4.39 19.32
CA SER A 286 -14.14 5.65 18.67
C SER A 286 -14.38 6.84 19.63
N LEU A 287 -14.32 6.67 20.96
CA LEU A 287 -14.44 7.80 21.90
C LEU A 287 -13.50 7.74 23.13
N VAL A 288 -12.72 6.68 23.36
CA VAL A 288 -11.86 6.54 24.56
C VAL A 288 -10.41 6.13 24.23
N GLY A 289 -10.09 5.86 22.95
CA GLY A 289 -8.82 5.27 22.55
C GLY A 289 -7.61 6.22 22.48
N ALA A 290 -7.82 7.52 22.23
CA ALA A 290 -6.71 8.47 22.11
C ALA A 290 -6.05 8.77 23.47
N GLU A 291 -6.83 8.77 24.55
CA GLU A 291 -6.32 9.01 25.90
C GLU A 291 -5.55 7.82 26.46
N ASN A 292 -5.97 6.59 26.13
CA ASN A 292 -5.29 5.38 26.61
C ASN A 292 -4.00 5.08 25.84
N THR A 293 -3.92 5.42 24.55
CA THR A 293 -2.65 5.30 23.81
C THR A 293 -1.65 6.36 24.25
N LEU A 294 -2.11 7.58 24.56
CA LEU A 294 -1.25 8.65 25.09
C LEU A 294 -0.85 8.35 26.53
N LYS A 295 -1.75 7.80 27.36
CA LYS A 295 -1.42 7.29 28.71
C LYS A 295 -0.48 6.11 28.65
N ALA A 296 -0.63 5.16 27.74
CA ALA A 296 0.28 4.03 27.62
C ALA A 296 1.69 4.50 27.18
N LEU A 297 1.78 5.43 26.22
CA LEU A 297 3.05 6.06 25.83
C LEU A 297 3.66 6.90 26.98
N LEU A 298 2.85 7.67 27.71
CA LEU A 298 3.32 8.44 28.87
C LEU A 298 3.73 7.52 30.02
N GLN A 299 2.99 6.45 30.27
CA GLN A 299 3.25 5.49 31.33
C GLN A 299 4.47 4.63 31.01
N GLU A 300 4.74 4.34 29.74
CA GLU A 300 5.98 3.70 29.29
C GLU A 300 7.18 4.66 29.34
N LEU A 301 6.97 5.96 29.11
CA LEU A 301 7.97 7.01 29.33
C LEU A 301 8.21 7.34 30.81
N THR A 302 7.23 7.11 31.69
CA THR A 302 7.33 7.43 33.14
C THR A 302 7.55 6.20 34.04
N SER A 303 7.49 4.96 33.52
CA SER A 303 7.69 3.73 34.32
C SER A 303 9.11 3.16 34.27
N SER A 304 10.07 3.90 33.71
CA SER A 304 11.48 3.61 33.96
C SER A 304 11.87 4.15 35.34
N GLU A 305 11.58 3.38 36.39
CA GLU A 305 12.28 3.56 37.67
C GLU A 305 13.77 3.26 37.45
N GLY A 306 14.57 4.32 37.39
CA GLY A 306 16.03 4.24 37.49
C GLY A 306 16.79 4.82 36.29
N ILE A 307 16.99 6.14 36.31
CA ILE A 307 18.27 6.87 36.25
C ILE A 307 17.92 8.34 35.93
N GLN A 308 17.90 9.18 36.97
CA GLN A 308 17.88 10.63 36.82
C GLN A 308 19.28 11.11 36.46
N ALA A 309 19.50 11.45 35.19
CA ALA A 309 20.56 12.37 34.82
C ALA A 309 19.97 13.79 34.77
N ARG A 310 20.30 14.62 35.77
CA ARG A 310 20.07 16.06 35.71
C ARG A 310 21.09 16.67 34.75
N MET A 311 20.62 17.33 33.70
CA MET A 311 21.39 18.35 32.99
C MET A 311 20.81 19.71 33.38
N ASP A 312 21.61 20.50 34.10
CA ASP A 312 21.31 21.92 34.31
C ASP A 312 21.55 22.70 33.03
N GLY A 313 20.62 23.61 32.71
CA GLY A 313 20.85 24.72 31.79
C GLY A 313 20.46 24.51 30.33
N ILE A 314 19.15 24.40 30.04
CA ILE A 314 18.60 24.92 28.78
C ILE A 314 17.27 25.62 29.08
N MET A 315 17.34 26.95 29.12
CA MET A 315 16.19 27.85 29.14
C MET A 315 15.53 27.85 27.75
N PHE A 316 14.30 27.34 27.63
CA PHE A 316 13.47 27.62 26.47
C PHE A 316 12.74 28.94 26.70
N GLN A 317 13.18 29.96 25.96
CA GLN A 317 12.58 31.27 25.90
C GLN A 317 11.18 31.18 25.27
N LYS A 318 10.22 31.81 25.94
CA LYS A 318 8.81 31.96 25.58
C LYS A 318 8.67 32.52 24.15
N LEU A 319 7.95 31.80 23.28
CA LEU A 319 7.33 32.39 22.09
C LEU A 319 5.91 32.81 22.47
N GLU A 320 5.75 34.10 22.78
CA GLU A 320 4.46 34.78 22.79
C GLU A 320 4.11 35.16 21.35
N GLY A 321 2.95 34.71 20.84
CA GLY A 321 2.48 35.11 19.52
C GLY A 321 1.55 34.12 18.84
N ASP A 322 0.27 34.20 19.22
CA ASP A 322 -0.93 33.99 18.40
C ASP A 322 -1.43 32.60 17.92
N ILE A 323 -2.68 32.37 18.38
CA ILE A 323 -3.89 31.93 17.65
C ILE A 323 -3.78 30.59 16.92
N TYR A 324 -3.81 29.49 17.68
CA TYR A 324 -4.67 28.31 17.47
C TYR A 324 -4.65 27.52 18.79
N ALA A 325 -5.40 28.01 19.78
CA ALA A 325 -5.48 27.40 21.10
C ALA A 325 -6.21 26.05 21.02
N ASN A 326 -5.44 24.98 21.11
CA ASN A 326 -5.90 23.61 21.25
C ASN A 326 -6.56 23.45 22.65
N PRO A 327 -7.83 23.01 22.77
CA PRO A 327 -8.60 23.01 24.03
C PRO A 327 -8.08 22.03 25.11
N ILE A 328 -6.94 21.38 24.89
CA ILE A 328 -6.33 20.41 25.82
C ILE A 328 -5.41 21.11 26.85
N LEU A 329 -4.91 22.30 26.57
CA LEU A 329 -3.94 22.99 27.44
C LEU A 329 -4.56 23.84 28.57
N THR A 330 -5.88 23.97 28.62
CA THR A 330 -6.60 24.69 29.68
C THR A 330 -7.02 23.81 30.87
N LEU A 331 -6.76 22.50 30.84
CA LEU A 331 -7.24 21.56 31.87
C LEU A 331 -6.17 21.08 32.88
N ILE A 332 -4.94 21.60 32.81
CA ILE A 332 -3.85 21.26 33.75
C ILE A 332 -3.41 22.50 34.55
N LYS A 333 -4.35 23.41 34.85
CA LYS A 333 -4.07 24.56 35.73
C LYS A 333 -4.71 24.50 37.11
N ASP A 334 -5.54 23.47 37.36
CA ASP A 334 -6.20 23.28 38.66
C ASP A 334 -5.79 22.00 39.39
N TYR A 335 -4.74 21.31 38.96
CA TYR A 335 -4.10 20.23 39.73
C TYR A 335 -2.60 20.18 39.45
N ILE A 336 -1.86 21.07 40.14
CA ILE A 336 -0.52 20.96 40.77
C ILE A 336 -0.20 22.33 41.34
#